data_AF-A0A5C8DI41-F1
#
_entry.id   AF-A0A5C8DI41-F1
#
_cell.length_a   1.000
_cell.length_b   1.000
_cell.length_c   1.000
_cell.angle_alpha   90.00
_cell.angle_beta   90.00
_cell.angle_gamma   90.00
#
_symmetry.space_group_name_H-M   'P 1'
#
loop_
_entity.id
_entity.type
_entity.pdbx_description
1 polymer ?
#
loop_
_entity_poly.entity_id
_entity_poly.type
_entity_poly.pdbx_seq_one_letter_code
_entity_poly.pdbx_strand_id
1 'polypeptide(L)' 'MASPDTVVFLGLGQMGLPMAKRCIAAGFKVRGGDPSASARDALTAAGGEAFASGSERIACRRRRVAAA' A
#
# COMPACT_ATOMS: atom_id res chain seq x y z
N MET A 1 -6.38 21.80 -0.01
CA MET A 1 -5.89 20.64 0.77
C MET A 1 -5.62 19.51 -0.19
N ALA A 2 -4.35 19.16 -0.41
CA ALA A 2 -4.02 17.99 -1.24
C ALA A 2 -4.61 16.75 -0.56
N SER A 3 -5.37 15.95 -1.31
CA SER A 3 -5.87 14.67 -0.81
C SER A 3 -4.69 13.85 -0.26
N PRO A 4 -4.83 13.17 0.88
CA PRO A 4 -3.73 12.43 1.50
C PRO A 4 -3.12 11.48 0.47
N ASP A 5 -1.81 11.60 0.26
CA ASP A 5 -1.08 10.75 -0.68
C ASP A 5 -1.31 9.30 -0.30
N THR A 6 -1.97 8.57 -1.20
CA THR A 6 -2.32 7.17 -0.99
C THR A 6 -1.14 6.32 -1.44
N VAL A 7 -0.51 5.65 -0.48
CA VAL A 7 0.63 4.77 -0.70
C VAL A 7 0.11 3.36 -0.91
N VAL A 8 0.58 2.70 -1.98
CA VAL A 8 0.11 1.35 -2.32
C VAL A 8 1.27 0.37 -2.34
N PHE A 9 1.14 -0.70 -1.54
CA PHE A 9 2.10 -1.79 -1.46
C PHE A 9 1.60 -3.00 -2.24
N LEU A 10 2.32 -3.36 -3.30
CA LEU A 10 2.12 -4.63 -4.01
C LEU A 10 3.19 -5.60 -3.52
N GLY A 11 2.76 -6.65 -2.82
CA GLY A 11 3.65 -7.55 -2.09
C GLY A 11 3.75 -7.17 -0.61
N LEU A 12 2.96 -7.86 0.22
CA LEU A 12 2.85 -7.69 1.67
C LEU A 12 3.63 -8.79 2.42
N GLY A 13 4.74 -9.23 1.85
CA GLY A 13 5.64 -10.18 2.49
C GLY A 13 6.39 -9.58 3.69
N GLN A 14 7.43 -10.28 4.15
CA GLN A 14 8.21 -9.90 5.33
C GLN A 14 8.82 -8.48 5.28
N MET A 15 9.10 -7.96 4.07
CA MET A 15 9.63 -6.61 3.87
C MET A 15 8.55 -5.54 3.71
N GLY A 16 7.48 -5.82 2.95
CA GLY A 16 6.46 -4.82 2.61
C GLY A 16 5.54 -4.48 3.78
N LEU A 17 5.24 -5.46 4.63
CA LEU A 17 4.33 -5.30 5.76
C LEU A 17 4.83 -4.33 6.87
N PRO A 18 6.10 -4.39 7.33
CA PRO A 18 6.60 -3.40 8.28
C PRO A 18 6.70 -2.00 7.68
N MET A 19 6.93 -1.87 6.37
CA MET A 19 6.88 -0.57 5.69
C MET A 19 5.46 0.00 5.66
N ALA A 20 4.47 -0.82 5.29
CA ALA A 20 3.07 -0.43 5.30
C ALA A 20 2.62 0.06 6.68
N LYS A 21 2.98 -0.67 7.75
CA LYS A 21 2.73 -0.28 9.14
C LYS A 21 3.31 1.09 9.49
N ARG A 22 4.55 1.38 9.08
CA ARG A 22 5.19 2.68 9.32
C ARG A 22 4.50 3.81 8.56
N CYS A 23 4.08 3.57 7.32
CA CYS A 23 3.32 4.55 6.55
C CYS A 23 1.95 4.84 7.19
N ILE A 24 1.26 3.82 7.71
CA ILE A 24 0.01 4.01 8.47
C ILE A 24 0.27 4.84 9.73
N ALA A 25 1.31 4.51 10.51
CA ALA A 25 1.68 5.26 11.71
C ALA A 25 2.06 6.72 11.42
N ALA A 26 2.62 7.01 10.24
CA ALA A 26 2.92 8.35 9.79
C ALA A 26 1.70 9.12 9.24
N GLY A 27 0.51 8.51 9.25
CA GLY A 27 -0.75 9.15 8.83
C GLY A 27 -1.04 9.08 7.34
N PHE A 28 -0.30 8.27 6.57
CA PHE A 28 -0.60 8.04 5.15
C PHE A 28 -1.74 7.03 5.00
N LYS A 29 -2.55 7.21 3.94
CA LYS A 29 -3.51 6.18 3.53
C LYS A 29 -2.75 5.06 2.84
N VAL A 30 -2.76 3.88 3.44
CA VAL A 30 -2.04 2.72 2.90
C VAL A 30 -3.02 1.70 2.37
N ARG A 31 -2.86 1.35 1.10
CA ARG A 31 -3.54 0.22 0.46
C ARG A 31 -2.52 -0.87 0.14
N GLY A 32 -2.93 -2.13 0.11
CA GLY A 32 -2.02 -3.18 -0.33
C GLY A 32 -2.68 -4.41 -0.92
N GLY A 33 -1.98 -5.01 -1.88
CA GLY A 33 -2.42 -6.21 -2.58
C GLY A 33 -1.34 -7.28 -2.51
N ASP A 34 -1.75 -8.50 -2.19
CA ASP A 34 -0.87 -9.67 -2.16
C ASP A 34 -1.66 -10.93 -2.56
N PRO A 35 -1.05 -11.87 -3.31
CA PRO A 35 -1.68 -13.16 -3.61
C PRO A 35 -2.06 -13.93 -2.34
N SER A 36 -1.22 -13.87 -1.31
CA SER A 36 -1.45 -14.54 -0.04
C SER A 36 -2.54 -13.84 0.77
N ALA A 37 -3.55 -14.60 1.19
CA ALA A 37 -4.60 -14.11 2.08
C ALA A 37 -4.04 -13.66 3.44
N SER A 38 -3.07 -14.41 3.99
CA SER A 38 -2.48 -14.10 5.30
C SER A 38 -1.78 -12.74 5.33
N ALA A 39 -1.17 -12.35 4.22
CA ALA A 39 -0.48 -11.07 4.08
C ALA A 39 -1.47 -9.89 3.99
N ARG A 40 -2.63 -10.11 3.35
CA ARG A 40 -3.75 -9.15 3.30
C ARG A 40 -4.40 -8.95 4.67
N ASP A 41 -4.63 -10.04 5.40
CA ASP A 41 -5.19 -9.96 6.76
C ASP A 41 -4.26 -9.18 7.70
N ALA A 42 -2.96 -9.43 7.63
CA ALA A 42 -1.99 -8.75 8.48
C ALA A 42 -1.83 -7.25 8.15
N LEU A 43 -2.11 -6.82 6.91
CA LEU A 43 -2.23 -5.40 6.56
C LEU A 43 -3.53 -4.79 7.10
N THR A 44 -4.64 -5.50 6.96
CA THR A 44 -5.95 -5.04 7.45
C THR A 44 -5.95 -4.89 8.96
N ALA A 45 -5.34 -5.84 9.68
CA ALA A 45 -5.13 -5.78 11.12
C ALA A 45 -4.23 -4.60 11.55
N ALA A 46 -3.34 -4.13 10.67
CA ALA A 46 -2.53 -2.95 10.90
C ALA A 46 -3.26 -1.62 10.64
N GLY A 47 -4.50 -1.66 10.15
CA GLY A 47 -5.29 -0.48 9.79
C GLY A 47 -5.13 -0.03 8.34
N GLY A 48 -4.54 -0.88 7.48
CA GLY A 48 -4.47 -0.64 6.04
C GLY A 48 -5.66 -1.24 5.28
N GLU A 49 -5.87 -0.80 4.04
CA GLU A 49 -6.91 -1.36 3.16
C GLU A 49 -6.31 -2.44 2.25
N ALA A 50 -6.72 -3.70 2.41
CA ALA A 50 -6.28 -4.79 1.54
C ALA A 50 -7.21 -4.97 0.31
N PHE A 51 -6.63 -5.15 -0.87
CA PHE A 51 -7.38 -5.48 -2.10
C PHE A 51 -6.95 -6.83 -2.68
N ALA A 52 -7.94 -7.62 -3.12
CA ALA A 52 -7.73 -8.99 -3.60
C ALA A 52 -7.61 -9.11 -5.13
N SER A 53 -8.05 -8.10 -5.87
CA SER A 53 -8.10 -8.16 -7.34
C SER A 53 -7.00 -7.31 -7.97
N GLY A 54 -6.17 -7.93 -8.81
CA GLY A 54 -5.20 -7.22 -9.66
C GLY A 54 -5.85 -6.27 -10.67
N SER A 55 -7.19 -6.28 -10.79
CA SER A 55 -7.98 -5.36 -11.61
C SER A 55 -8.30 -4.04 -10.89
N GLU A 56 -8.03 -3.92 -9.59
CA GLU A 56 -8.27 -2.68 -8.87
C GLU A 56 -7.25 -1.62 -9.33
N ARG A 57 -7.71 -0.75 -10.22
CA ARG A 57 -6.89 0.31 -10.82
C ARG A 57 -6.59 1.36 -9.78
N ILE A 58 -5.44 1.25 -9.13
CA ILE A 58 -4.87 2.36 -8.38
C ILE A 58 -4.49 3.42 -9.41
N ALA A 59 -5.11 4.59 -9.33
CA ALA A 59 -4.74 5.75 -10.14
C ALA A 59 -3.37 6.29 -9.69
N CYS A 60 -2.30 5.54 -9.98
CA CYS A 60 -0.94 5.95 -9.69
C CYS A 60 -0.52 6.98 -10.72
N ARG A 61 -0.41 8.24 -10.28
CA ARG A 61 0.22 9.28 -11.09
C ARG A 61 1.71 8.96 -11.19
N ARG A 62 2.14 8.36 -12.30
CA ARG A 62 3.56 8.15 -12.59
C ARG A 62 4.28 9.51 -12.64
N ARG A 63 4.93 9.89 -11.54
CA ARG A 63 6.01 10.88 -11.59
C ARG A 63 7.25 10.15 -12.07
N ARG A 64 7.72 10.49 -13.27
CA ARG A 64 9.10 10.17 -13.64
C ARG A 64 10.01 10.99 -12.73
N VAL A 65 10.87 10.31 -11.99
CA VAL A 65 12.03 10.99 -11.38
C VAL A 65 12.98 11.26 -12.53
N ALA A 66 13.31 12.52 -12.78
CA ALA A 66 14.33 12.87 -13.77
C ALA A 66 15.63 12.18 -13.34
N ALA A 67 16.22 11.39 -14.24
CA ALA A 67 17.53 10.81 -14.03
C ALA A 67 18.53 11.97 -13.85
N ALA A 68 19.15 12.03 -12.68
CA ALA A 68 20.25 12.94 -12.38
C ALA A 68 21.55 12.38 -12.96
#